data_AF-A0A920PID5-F1
#
_entry.id   AF-A0A920PID5-F1
#
_cell.length_a   1.000
_cell.length_b   1.000
_cell.length_c   1.000
_cell.angle_alpha   90.00
_cell.angle_beta   90.00
_cell.angle_gamma   90.00
#
_symmetry.space_group_name_H-M   'P 1'
#
loop_
_entity.id
_entity.type
_entity.pdbx_description
1 polymer ?
#
loop_
_entity_poly.entity_id
_entity_poly.type
_entity_poly.pdbx_seq_one_letter_code
_entity_poly.pdbx_strand_id
1 'polypeptide(L)' 'MIHELAAQVNADDPSAVRTSYESSIPLGRFGKATEVANVVLFLCSDLSSNVTGAQYVVDGGRVASPKGVTSQTE' A
#
# COMPACT_ATOMS: atom_id res chain seq x y z
N MET A 1 -2.34 -12.61 -2.68
CA MET A 1 -1.78 -11.80 -3.77
C MET A 1 -0.25 -11.80 -3.77
N ILE A 2 0.44 -11.47 -2.67
CA ILE A 2 1.91 -11.40 -2.66
C ILE A 2 2.65 -12.73 -2.57
N HIS A 3 2.02 -13.77 -2.02
CA HIS A 3 2.65 -15.09 -1.94
C HIS A 3 2.99 -15.68 -3.32
N GLU A 4 2.12 -15.53 -4.31
CA GLU A 4 2.36 -16.04 -5.66
C GLU A 4 3.28 -15.13 -6.49
N LEU A 5 3.13 -13.81 -6.35
CA LEU A 5 4.00 -12.86 -7.03
C LEU A 5 5.46 -12.98 -6.54
N ALA A 6 5.67 -13.22 -5.25
CA ALA A 6 6.99 -13.38 -4.68
C ALA A 6 7.76 -14.56 -5.29
N ALA A 7 7.09 -15.70 -5.49
CA ALA A 7 7.69 -16.88 -6.13
C ALA A 7 8.01 -16.66 -7.61
N GLN A 8 7.27 -15.77 -8.31
CA GLN A 8 7.56 -15.42 -9.70
C GLN A 8 8.70 -14.41 -9.84
N VAL A 9 8.86 -13.50 -8.87
CA VAL A 9 9.89 -12.45 -8.88
C VAL A 9 11.24 -12.97 -8.41
N ASN A 10 11.25 -13.84 -7.40
CA ASN A 10 12.45 -14.52 -6.95
C ASN A 10 12.07 -15.93 -6.46
N ALA A 11 12.25 -16.92 -7.33
CA ALA A 11 11.92 -18.31 -7.03
C ALA A 11 12.83 -18.91 -5.94
N ASP A 12 14.06 -18.40 -5.80
CA ASP A 12 15.06 -18.91 -4.85
C ASP A 12 14.87 -18.33 -3.44
N ASP A 13 14.39 -17.07 -3.34
CA ASP A 13 14.00 -16.46 -2.07
C ASP A 13 12.74 -15.58 -2.20
N PRO A 14 11.54 -16.21 -2.17
CA PRO A 14 10.28 -15.49 -2.16
C PRO A 14 10.10 -14.60 -0.92
N SER A 15 10.78 -14.92 0.19
CA SER A 15 10.65 -14.16 1.42
C SER A 15 11.36 -12.80 1.34
N ALA A 16 12.49 -12.72 0.61
CA ALA A 16 13.18 -11.47 0.33
C ALA A 16 12.32 -10.49 -0.48
N VAL A 17 11.49 -10.97 -1.39
CA VAL A 17 10.56 -10.11 -2.16
C VAL A 17 9.55 -9.44 -1.23
N ARG A 18 9.03 -10.20 -0.26
CA ARG A 18 8.09 -9.69 0.76
C ARG A 18 8.76 -8.61 1.61
N THR A 19 9.93 -8.90 2.15
CA THR A 19 10.70 -7.96 2.99
C THR A 19 11.07 -6.68 2.24
N SER A 20 11.53 -6.80 1.00
CA SER A 20 11.86 -5.66 0.15
C SER A 20 10.63 -4.79 -0.10
N TYR A 21 9.49 -5.41 -0.41
CA TYR A 21 8.24 -4.67 -0.60
C TYR A 21 7.79 -3.96 0.68
N GLU A 22 7.80 -4.63 1.83
CA GLU A 22 7.45 -4.03 3.13
C GLU A 22 8.37 -2.85 3.47
N SER A 23 9.66 -2.91 3.13
CA SER A 23 10.62 -1.83 3.36
C SER A 23 10.36 -0.56 2.53
N SER A 24 9.61 -0.69 1.43
CA SER A 24 9.18 0.42 0.58
C SER A 24 7.96 1.16 1.14
N ILE A 25 7.22 0.52 2.05
CA ILE A 25 6.04 1.08 2.69
C ILE A 25 6.49 1.77 3.98
N PRO A 26 6.21 3.08 4.19
CA PRO A 26 6.55 3.76 5.44
C PRO A 26 6.00 3.09 6.71
N LEU A 27 4.81 2.51 6.65
CA LEU A 27 4.26 1.72 7.76
C LEU A 27 4.93 0.34 7.96
N GLY A 28 5.85 -0.05 7.09
CA GLY A 28 6.67 -1.26 7.23
C GLY A 28 5.91 -2.58 7.10
N ARG A 29 4.67 -2.55 6.61
CA ARG A 29 3.82 -3.74 6.50
C ARG A 29 2.79 -3.61 5.39
N PHE A 30 2.22 -4.74 5.01
CA PHE A 30 1.01 -4.77 4.20
C PHE A 30 -0.20 -4.17 4.92
N GLY A 31 -1.00 -3.45 4.14
CA GLY A 31 -2.34 -3.06 4.54
C GLY A 31 -3.25 -4.28 4.67
N LYS A 32 -4.18 -4.21 5.62
CA LYS A 32 -5.27 -5.18 5.77
C LYS A 32 -6.47 -4.70 4.97
N ALA A 33 -7.27 -5.63 4.44
CA ALA A 33 -8.52 -5.29 3.75
C ALA A 33 -9.47 -4.44 4.62
N THR A 34 -9.44 -4.67 5.94
CA THR A 34 -10.21 -3.88 6.92
C THR A 34 -9.82 -2.41 6.95
N GLU A 35 -8.59 -2.04 6.62
CA GLU A 35 -8.16 -0.63 6.60
C GLU A 35 -8.78 0.13 5.43
N VAL A 36 -8.89 -0.52 4.27
CA VAL A 36 -9.64 0.03 3.12
C VAL A 36 -11.13 0.08 3.44
N ALA A 37 -11.68 -1.01 4.01
CA ALA A 37 -13.09 -1.07 4.39
C ALA A 37 -13.49 0.02 5.39
N ASN A 38 -12.61 0.37 6.33
CA ASN A 38 -12.87 1.46 7.28
C ASN A 38 -12.95 2.83 6.60
N VAL A 39 -12.10 3.11 5.61
CA VAL A 39 -12.19 4.35 4.83
C VAL A 39 -13.48 4.40 4.02
N VAL A 40 -13.84 3.28 3.37
CA VAL A 40 -15.11 3.16 2.64
C VAL A 40 -16.30 3.35 3.58
N LEU A 41 -16.27 2.72 4.76
CA LEU A 41 -17.33 2.86 5.77
C LEU A 41 -17.50 4.32 6.20
N PHE A 42 -16.41 5.03 6.46
CA PHE A 42 -16.45 6.47 6.74
C PHE A 42 -17.11 7.24 5.60
N LEU A 43 -16.67 7.02 4.35
CA LEU A 43 -17.18 7.70 3.16
C LEU A 43 -18.66 7.40 2.85
N CYS A 44 -19.18 6.26 3.30
CA CYS A 44 -20.59 5.89 3.18
C CYS A 44 -21.45 6.33 4.37
N SER A 45 -20.87 6.97 5.38
CA SER A 45 -21.58 7.41 6.58
C SER A 45 -21.95 8.89 6.54
N ASP A 46 -22.84 9.31 7.43
CA ASP A 46 -23.21 10.73 7.58
C ASP A 46 -22.04 11.63 8.02
N LEU A 47 -20.97 11.03 8.57
CA LEU A 47 -19.75 11.74 8.99
C LEU A 47 -19.02 12.40 7.82
N SER A 48 -19.26 11.93 6.60
CA SER A 48 -18.66 12.44 5.37
C SER A 48 -19.68 13.15 4.47
N SER A 49 -20.77 13.68 5.03
CA SER A 49 -21.91 14.25 4.29
C SER A 49 -21.57 15.37 3.28
N ASN A 50 -20.44 16.05 3.43
CA ASN A 50 -19.96 17.07 2.50
C ASN A 50 -18.61 16.71 1.83
N VAL A 51 -18.25 15.44 1.86
CA VAL A 51 -17.00 14.93 1.28
C VAL A 51 -17.31 14.31 -0.07
N THR A 52 -16.89 14.96 -1.15
CA THR A 52 -17.13 14.51 -2.52
C THR A 52 -16.04 14.99 -3.48
N GLY A 53 -15.91 14.35 -4.65
CA GLY A 53 -14.97 14.76 -5.70
C GLY A 53 -13.48 14.49 -5.42
N ALA A 54 -13.15 13.71 -4.39
CA ALA A 54 -11.78 13.45 -3.96
C ALA A 54 -11.38 11.97 -4.15
N GLN A 55 -10.07 11.73 -4.26
CA GLN A 55 -9.46 10.41 -4.25
C GLN A 55 -8.74 10.17 -2.91
N TYR A 56 -8.95 9.00 -2.30
CA TYR A 56 -8.34 8.62 -1.02
C TYR A 56 -7.38 7.45 -1.20
N VAL A 57 -6.08 7.70 -1.03
CA VAL A 57 -5.04 6.67 -1.12
C VAL A 57 -4.87 5.96 0.22
N VAL A 58 -5.05 4.64 0.24
CA VAL A 58 -4.91 3.78 1.43
C VAL A 58 -3.81 2.75 1.20
N ASP A 59 -2.55 3.18 1.27
CA ASP A 59 -1.40 2.36 0.85
C ASP A 59 -0.25 2.33 1.86
N GLY A 60 -0.47 2.81 3.09
CA GLY A 60 0.55 2.92 4.12
C GLY A 60 1.64 3.96 3.82
N GLY A 61 1.37 4.91 2.93
CA GLY A 61 2.25 6.03 2.58
C GLY A 61 3.24 5.72 1.47
N ARG A 62 3.10 4.58 0.78
CA ARG A 62 4.06 4.11 -0.22
C ARG A 62 4.21 5.10 -1.38
N VAL A 63 3.11 5.63 -1.90
CA VAL A 63 3.10 6.60 -3.02
C VAL A 63 3.68 7.95 -2.60
N ALA A 64 3.52 8.35 -1.34
CA ALA A 64 4.08 9.61 -0.82
C ALA A 64 5.53 9.50 -0.33
N SER A 65 6.07 8.27 -0.26
CA SER A 65 7.41 8.02 0.25
C SER A 65 8.48 8.62 -0.68
N PRO A 66 9.48 9.38 -0.16
CA PRO A 66 10.58 9.92 -0.97
C PRO A 66 11.34 8.84 -1.75
N LYS A 67 11.41 7.61 -1.20
CA LYS A 67 12.06 6.46 -1.85
C LYS A 67 11.42 6.06 -3.19
N GLY A 68 10.17 6.45 -3.44
CA GLY A 68 9.47 6.21 -4.70
C GLY A 68 9.83 7.18 -5.83
N VAL A 69 10.46 8.32 -5.50
CA VAL A 69 10.83 9.37 -6.48
C VAL A 69 12.34 9.38 -6.79
N THR A 70 13.18 8.86 -5.89
CA THR A 70 14.65 9.03 -5.97
C THR A 70 15.44 7.81 -6.43
N SER A 71 14.82 6.70 -6.84
CA SER A 71 15.54 5.50 -7.32
C SER A 71 15.62 5.36 -8.85
N GLN A 72 15.22 6.38 -9.60
CA GLN A 72 15.32 6.45 -11.07
C GLN A 72 16.23 7.62 -11.49
N THR A 73 17.42 7.71 -10.90
CA THR A 73 18.51 8.51 -11.46
C THR A 73 19.83 7.84 -11.09
N GLU A 74 20.36 7.13 -12.09
CA GLU A 74 21.76 6.70 -12.30
C GLU A 74 22.48 5.89 -11.20
#